data_AF-A0A061J693-F1
#
_entry.id   AF-A0A061J693-F1
#
_cell.length_a   1.000
_cell.length_b   1.000
_cell.length_c   1.000
_cell.angle_alpha   90.00
_cell.angle_beta   90.00
_cell.angle_gamma   90.00
#
_symmetry.space_group_name_H-M   'P 1'
#
loop_
_entity.id
_entity.type
_entity.pdbx_description
1 polymer ?
#
loop_
_entity_poly.entity_id
_entity_poly.type
_entity_poly.pdbx_seq_one_letter_code
_entity_poly.pdbx_strand_id
1 'polypeptide(L)'
;MEWIPCEEQAGTLGSREGHCATCLLDPATGEEWVMCVGGYCEGERDGKVMVSKVFQQPVLCWITVAKHLPCFECDGASLTRVGNDAAVAYMFGGLDAEMNLCNRLLQVGLNFAEGSPMLDVGDLQTTGNCPPPRSQHSAGGTATHLFVFGGETDSAEQTNDLYMLDITTLVWTLIKVESPAPPPRILAGPLLFVLPHVCVLYGGAHFVGGDIESLDDVWSCDLSSVCVWTRLQVGDGAAESVFPRSNGHAGGLLRGNEKVSALFLGGKDAAEGCDKVKQVQWCKSGKSLFQLRLLEPTLRCNKGPHWRYTPVVVETRQGLLLMGGQCRHPQDVAAFYLKCVAGVDYL
;
A
#
# COMPACT_ATOMS: atom_id res chain seq x y z
N MET A 1 -5.83 16.31 -10.89
CA MET A 1 -5.84 14.82 -10.95
C MET A 1 -7.20 14.40 -11.44
N GLU A 2 -7.28 13.29 -12.15
CA GLU A 2 -8.51 12.83 -12.79
C GLU A 2 -8.69 11.32 -12.54
N TRP A 3 -9.88 10.92 -12.10
CA TRP A 3 -10.29 9.53 -12.00
C TRP A 3 -10.88 9.05 -13.34
N ILE A 4 -10.37 7.91 -13.81
CA ILE A 4 -10.83 7.24 -15.02
C ILE A 4 -11.28 5.82 -14.63
N PRO A 5 -12.55 5.44 -14.84
CA PRO A 5 -13.01 4.08 -14.54
C PRO A 5 -12.31 3.08 -15.47
N CYS A 6 -11.95 1.91 -14.93
CA CYS A 6 -11.41 0.82 -15.73
C CYS A 6 -12.52 -0.08 -16.26
N GLU A 7 -12.42 -0.48 -17.53
CA GLU A 7 -13.27 -1.47 -18.17
C GLU A 7 -12.65 -2.86 -17.96
N GLU A 8 -13.44 -3.83 -17.50
CA GLU A 8 -13.03 -5.23 -17.44
C GLU A 8 -13.52 -5.94 -18.72
N GLN A 9 -12.59 -6.32 -19.60
CA GLN A 9 -12.93 -6.95 -20.89
C GLN A 9 -12.94 -8.48 -20.83
N ALA A 10 -12.18 -9.07 -19.90
CA ALA A 10 -12.13 -10.52 -19.70
C ALA A 10 -11.84 -10.82 -18.22
N GLY A 11 -12.55 -11.81 -17.68
CA GLY A 11 -12.56 -12.06 -16.23
C GLY A 11 -13.15 -10.87 -15.46
N THR A 12 -13.19 -10.98 -14.13
CA THR A 12 -13.59 -9.87 -13.25
C THR A 12 -12.83 -9.95 -11.94
N LEU A 13 -12.38 -8.82 -11.41
CA LEU A 13 -11.77 -8.76 -10.08
C LEU A 13 -12.76 -9.19 -8.99
N GLY A 14 -14.06 -8.94 -9.21
CA GLY A 14 -15.13 -9.14 -8.24
C GLY A 14 -15.10 -8.13 -7.09
N SER A 15 -16.10 -8.23 -6.21
CA SER A 15 -16.12 -7.45 -4.97
C SER A 15 -15.17 -8.06 -3.94
N ARG A 16 -14.10 -7.34 -3.61
CA ARG A 16 -13.08 -7.79 -2.65
C ARG A 16 -12.61 -6.71 -1.69
N GLU A 17 -12.20 -7.12 -0.49
CA GLU A 17 -11.69 -6.27 0.58
C GLU A 17 -10.51 -6.93 1.30
N GLY A 18 -9.63 -6.13 1.90
CA GLY A 18 -8.45 -6.65 2.63
C GLY A 18 -7.41 -7.37 1.76
N HIS A 19 -7.56 -7.31 0.44
CA HIS A 19 -6.63 -7.90 -0.51
C HIS A 19 -5.33 -7.09 -0.55
N CYS A 20 -4.29 -7.73 -1.08
CA CYS A 20 -3.03 -7.10 -1.41
C CYS A 20 -2.87 -7.09 -2.93
N ALA A 21 -2.25 -6.04 -3.46
CA ALA A 21 -1.91 -6.00 -4.88
C ALA A 21 -0.61 -5.24 -5.11
N THR A 22 0.06 -5.58 -6.20
CA THR A 22 1.31 -4.94 -6.62
C THR A 22 1.46 -4.99 -8.14
N CYS A 23 2.40 -4.23 -8.69
CA CYS A 23 2.78 -4.30 -10.10
C CYS A 23 4.13 -4.99 -10.24
N LEU A 24 4.15 -6.09 -10.98
CA LEU A 24 5.34 -6.85 -11.33
C LEU A 24 5.70 -6.60 -12.79
N LEU A 25 6.99 -6.69 -13.10
CA LEU A 25 7.47 -6.58 -14.48
C LEU A 25 7.77 -7.95 -15.06
N ASP A 26 7.38 -8.17 -16.31
CA ASP A 26 7.95 -9.24 -17.11
C ASP A 26 9.41 -8.88 -17.42
N PRO A 27 10.41 -9.67 -16.95
CA PRO A 27 11.81 -9.35 -17.16
C PRO A 27 12.25 -9.44 -18.63
N ALA A 28 11.53 -10.17 -19.48
CA ALA A 28 11.86 -10.31 -20.89
C ALA A 28 11.34 -9.15 -21.74
N THR A 29 10.15 -8.64 -21.43
CA THR A 29 9.45 -7.62 -22.24
C THR A 29 9.40 -6.24 -21.58
N GLY A 30 9.60 -6.17 -20.27
CA GLY A 30 9.43 -4.96 -19.46
C GLY A 30 7.97 -4.52 -19.31
N GLU A 31 7.02 -5.41 -19.62
CA GLU A 31 5.58 -5.17 -19.49
C GLU A 31 5.11 -5.21 -18.03
N GLU A 32 4.16 -4.33 -17.70
CA GLU A 32 3.58 -4.23 -16.36
C GLU A 32 2.39 -5.17 -16.18
N TRP A 33 2.44 -5.95 -15.10
CA TRP A 33 1.40 -6.88 -14.68
C TRP A 33 0.96 -6.56 -13.27
N VAL A 34 -0.30 -6.20 -13.10
CA VAL A 34 -0.92 -6.08 -11.79
C VAL A 34 -1.25 -7.47 -11.28
N MET A 35 -0.80 -7.80 -10.08
CA MET A 35 -1.15 -9.01 -9.35
C MET A 35 -1.99 -8.62 -8.14
N CYS A 36 -3.08 -9.35 -7.91
CA CYS A 36 -3.94 -9.27 -6.74
C CYS A 36 -3.97 -10.63 -6.03
N VAL A 37 -3.78 -10.62 -4.71
CA VAL A 37 -3.75 -11.81 -3.84
C VAL A 37 -4.46 -11.54 -2.51
N GLY A 38 -5.06 -12.59 -1.96
CA GLY A 38 -5.61 -12.59 -0.60
C GLY A 38 -6.85 -11.71 -0.41
N GLY A 39 -7.15 -11.47 0.87
CA GLY A 39 -8.33 -10.74 1.32
C GLY A 39 -9.60 -11.59 1.35
N TYR A 40 -10.74 -10.93 1.23
CA TYR A 40 -12.06 -11.55 1.16
C TYR A 40 -12.72 -11.22 -0.17
N CYS A 41 -13.42 -12.18 -0.75
CA CYS A 41 -14.23 -12.04 -1.93
C CYS A 41 -15.62 -12.61 -1.63
N GLU A 42 -16.67 -11.82 -1.86
CA GLU A 42 -18.06 -12.21 -1.55
C GLU A 42 -18.29 -12.66 -0.09
N GLY A 43 -17.50 -12.13 0.85
CA GLY A 43 -17.59 -12.44 2.28
C GLY A 43 -16.82 -13.69 2.73
N GLU A 44 -16.15 -14.39 1.81
CA GLU A 44 -15.29 -15.54 2.10
C GLU A 44 -13.81 -15.17 1.89
N ARG A 45 -12.90 -15.83 2.63
CA ARG A 45 -11.45 -15.67 2.41
C ARG A 45 -11.09 -16.14 1.00
N ASP A 46 -10.24 -15.38 0.33
CA ASP A 46 -9.92 -15.60 -1.09
C ASP A 46 -8.43 -15.86 -1.29
N GLY A 47 -8.05 -17.14 -1.30
CA GLY A 47 -6.69 -17.58 -1.68
C GLY A 47 -6.41 -17.55 -3.20
N LYS A 48 -7.27 -16.93 -4.01
CA LYS A 48 -7.06 -16.80 -5.46
C LYS A 48 -5.93 -15.83 -5.77
N VAL A 49 -5.20 -16.13 -6.83
CA VAL A 49 -4.21 -15.22 -7.41
C VAL A 49 -4.67 -14.82 -8.79
N MET A 50 -4.85 -13.51 -8.96
CA MET A 50 -5.35 -12.91 -10.20
C MET A 50 -4.34 -11.94 -10.74
N VAL A 51 -4.13 -11.94 -12.06
CA VAL A 51 -3.24 -11.01 -12.73
C VAL A 51 -3.93 -10.34 -13.91
N SER A 52 -3.58 -9.10 -14.19
CA SER A 52 -3.98 -8.40 -15.40
C SER A 52 -2.80 -7.61 -15.93
N LYS A 53 -2.60 -7.66 -17.24
CA LYS A 53 -1.66 -6.78 -17.93
C LYS A 53 -2.16 -5.34 -17.86
N VAL A 54 -1.26 -4.39 -17.66
CA VAL A 54 -1.59 -2.95 -17.65
C VAL A 54 -1.41 -2.41 -19.07
N PHE A 55 -2.50 -2.23 -19.80
CA PHE A 55 -2.48 -1.65 -21.15
C PHE A 55 -2.46 -0.10 -21.11
N GLN A 56 -2.15 0.53 -22.23
CA GLN A 56 -2.36 1.96 -22.41
C GLN A 56 -3.87 2.20 -22.59
N GLN A 57 -4.50 2.85 -21.61
CA GLN A 57 -5.96 3.02 -21.42
C GLN A 57 -6.61 1.90 -20.60
N PRO A 58 -7.57 2.22 -19.72
CA PRO A 58 -7.82 1.47 -18.49
C PRO A 58 -8.68 0.24 -18.75
N VAL A 59 -8.15 -0.69 -19.52
CA VAL A 59 -8.75 -1.99 -19.79
C VAL A 59 -7.99 -3.02 -18.97
N LEU A 60 -8.72 -3.79 -18.18
CA LEU A 60 -8.20 -4.91 -17.41
C LEU A 60 -8.73 -6.22 -17.98
N CYS A 61 -7.82 -7.19 -18.10
CA CYS A 61 -8.10 -8.55 -18.54
C CYS A 61 -7.57 -9.49 -17.47
N TRP A 62 -8.43 -9.86 -16.53
CA TRP A 62 -8.08 -10.68 -15.39
C TRP A 62 -7.92 -12.15 -15.76
N ILE A 63 -6.78 -12.71 -15.36
CA ILE A 63 -6.43 -14.11 -15.51
C ILE A 63 -6.25 -14.69 -14.11
N THR A 64 -6.96 -15.76 -13.79
CA THR A 64 -6.72 -16.53 -12.56
C THR A 64 -5.55 -17.48 -12.79
N VAL A 65 -4.40 -17.17 -12.18
CA VAL A 65 -3.18 -18.01 -12.28
C VAL A 65 -3.09 -19.05 -11.18
N ALA A 66 -3.82 -18.86 -10.08
CA ALA A 66 -4.06 -19.90 -9.06
C ALA A 66 -5.48 -19.78 -8.50
N LYS A 67 -6.21 -20.89 -8.47
CA LYS A 67 -7.62 -20.92 -8.01
C LYS A 67 -7.76 -20.85 -6.50
N HIS A 68 -6.78 -21.33 -5.76
CA HIS A 68 -6.73 -21.27 -4.31
C HIS A 68 -5.34 -21.72 -3.84
N LEU A 69 -4.73 -20.92 -2.98
CA LEU A 69 -3.48 -21.21 -2.29
C LEU A 69 -3.64 -20.80 -0.82
N PRO A 70 -3.59 -21.75 0.13
CA PRO A 70 -3.79 -21.45 1.55
C PRO A 70 -2.82 -20.41 2.11
N CYS A 71 -1.60 -20.33 1.57
CA CYS A 71 -0.61 -19.34 1.97
C CYS A 71 -1.00 -17.89 1.65
N PHE A 72 -2.01 -17.68 0.79
CA PHE A 72 -2.58 -16.36 0.48
C PHE A 72 -3.94 -16.12 1.13
N GLU A 73 -4.47 -17.07 1.90
CA GLU A 73 -5.65 -16.84 2.75
C GLU A 73 -5.27 -16.06 4.01
N CYS A 74 -4.75 -14.86 3.80
CA CYS A 74 -4.32 -14.00 4.87
C CYS A 74 -5.02 -12.65 4.86
N ASP A 75 -5.40 -12.21 6.05
CA ASP A 75 -6.00 -10.90 6.28
C ASP A 75 -4.99 -9.97 6.94
N GLY A 76 -4.95 -8.71 6.50
CA GLY A 76 -4.05 -7.70 7.06
C GLY A 76 -2.55 -7.95 6.83
N ALA A 77 -2.21 -8.81 5.86
CA ALA A 77 -0.83 -8.94 5.36
C ALA A 77 -0.45 -7.73 4.49
N SER A 78 0.84 -7.62 4.18
CA SER A 78 1.34 -6.64 3.20
C SER A 78 2.00 -7.34 2.03
N LEU A 79 1.75 -6.87 0.80
CA LEU A 79 2.53 -7.25 -0.40
C LEU A 79 3.34 -6.05 -0.88
N THR A 80 4.66 -6.12 -0.73
CA THR A 80 5.53 -4.98 -0.94
C THR A 80 6.53 -5.27 -2.04
N ARG A 81 6.62 -4.38 -3.03
CA ARG A 81 7.65 -4.43 -4.05
C ARG A 81 8.96 -3.87 -3.49
N VAL A 82 10.06 -4.61 -3.71
CA VAL A 82 11.42 -4.17 -3.36
C VAL A 82 12.26 -4.26 -4.63
N GLY A 83 12.97 -3.19 -4.97
CA GLY A 83 13.67 -3.04 -6.24
C GLY A 83 12.91 -2.15 -7.24
N ASN A 84 13.67 -1.48 -8.11
CA ASN A 84 13.11 -0.54 -9.09
C ASN A 84 12.40 -1.24 -10.26
N ASP A 85 12.85 -2.44 -10.64
CA ASP A 85 12.33 -3.23 -11.75
C ASP A 85 12.00 -4.66 -11.30
N ALA A 86 11.30 -4.78 -10.17
CA ALA A 86 11.13 -6.07 -9.52
C ALA A 86 10.10 -6.96 -10.26
N ALA A 87 10.56 -8.11 -10.74
CA ALA A 87 9.71 -9.22 -11.18
C ALA A 87 9.06 -9.97 -9.99
N VAL A 88 9.45 -9.60 -8.76
CA VAL A 88 8.98 -10.21 -7.52
C VAL A 88 8.54 -9.15 -6.49
N ALA A 89 7.64 -9.54 -5.62
CA ALA A 89 7.24 -8.80 -4.43
C ALA A 89 7.33 -9.70 -3.20
N TYR A 90 7.27 -9.09 -2.03
CA TYR A 90 7.43 -9.77 -0.75
C TYR A 90 6.16 -9.64 0.07
N MET A 91 5.62 -10.77 0.47
CA MET A 91 4.44 -10.86 1.30
C MET A 91 4.82 -11.16 2.73
N PHE A 92 4.31 -10.37 3.67
CA PHE A 92 4.68 -10.48 5.08
C PHE A 92 3.47 -10.23 5.99
N GLY A 93 3.42 -10.99 7.08
CA GLY A 93 2.46 -10.81 8.17
C GLY A 93 1.05 -11.27 7.83
N GLY A 94 0.08 -10.75 8.58
CA GLY A 94 -1.34 -11.05 8.46
C GLY A 94 -1.82 -12.17 9.37
N LEU A 95 -3.10 -12.49 9.26
CA LEU A 95 -3.79 -13.57 9.95
C LEU A 95 -4.03 -14.72 8.97
N ASP A 96 -3.56 -15.94 9.26
CA ASP A 96 -3.80 -17.11 8.42
C ASP A 96 -5.27 -17.59 8.44
N ALA A 97 -5.56 -18.68 7.70
CA ALA A 97 -6.86 -19.33 7.60
C ALA A 97 -7.45 -19.73 8.98
N GLU A 98 -6.59 -20.00 9.96
CA GLU A 98 -6.93 -20.36 11.33
C GLU A 98 -6.95 -19.17 12.31
N MET A 99 -6.81 -17.94 11.82
CA MET A 99 -6.77 -16.69 12.61
C MET A 99 -5.51 -16.54 13.49
N ASN A 100 -4.42 -17.24 13.17
CA ASN A 100 -3.15 -17.02 13.83
C ASN A 100 -2.40 -15.88 13.14
N LEU A 101 -1.80 -15.00 13.94
CA LEU A 101 -0.86 -14.02 13.40
C LEU A 101 0.34 -14.76 12.78
N CYS A 102 0.85 -14.19 11.70
CA CYS A 102 1.96 -14.73 10.94
C CYS A 102 3.12 -13.74 10.90
N ASN A 103 4.34 -14.25 10.74
CA ASN A 103 5.54 -13.48 10.36
C ASN A 103 6.30 -14.14 9.20
N ARG A 104 5.61 -15.03 8.45
CA ARG A 104 6.20 -15.68 7.27
C ARG A 104 6.52 -14.64 6.21
N LEU A 105 7.65 -14.81 5.54
CA LEU A 105 8.02 -14.02 4.37
C LEU A 105 7.89 -14.89 3.12
N LEU A 106 7.01 -14.52 2.21
CA LEU A 106 6.91 -15.15 0.90
C LEU A 106 7.49 -14.22 -0.16
N GLN A 107 8.29 -14.76 -1.07
CA GLN A 107 8.58 -14.13 -2.35
C GLN A 107 7.50 -14.56 -3.34
N VAL A 108 6.91 -13.60 -4.05
CA VAL A 108 5.83 -13.82 -5.00
C VAL A 108 6.22 -13.18 -6.33
N GLY A 109 6.24 -13.96 -7.40
CA GLY A 109 6.66 -13.53 -8.73
C GLY A 109 5.79 -14.10 -9.84
N LEU A 110 6.06 -13.64 -11.07
CA LEU A 110 5.46 -14.18 -12.29
C LEU A 110 6.55 -14.66 -13.24
N ASN A 111 6.35 -15.87 -13.78
CA ASN A 111 7.16 -16.46 -14.84
C ASN A 111 6.36 -16.50 -16.15
N PHE A 112 7.00 -16.19 -17.27
CA PHE A 112 6.39 -16.11 -18.60
C PHE A 112 6.93 -17.14 -19.60
N ALA A 113 7.70 -18.14 -19.16
CA ALA A 113 8.41 -19.09 -20.02
C ALA A 113 7.51 -19.84 -21.03
N GLU A 114 6.22 -20.02 -20.74
CA GLU A 114 5.27 -20.77 -21.58
C GLU A 114 4.25 -19.86 -22.30
N GLY A 115 4.53 -18.56 -22.40
CA GLY A 115 3.67 -17.59 -23.09
C GLY A 115 2.40 -17.16 -22.32
N SER A 116 2.16 -17.74 -21.14
CA SER A 116 1.14 -17.31 -20.17
C SER A 116 1.80 -17.03 -18.82
N PRO A 117 1.29 -16.05 -18.03
CA PRO A 117 1.81 -15.79 -16.70
C PRO A 117 1.57 -16.99 -15.78
N MET A 118 2.64 -17.52 -15.22
CA MET A 118 2.61 -18.55 -14.19
C MET A 118 3.09 -17.97 -12.88
N LEU A 119 2.43 -18.36 -11.80
CA LEU A 119 2.79 -17.93 -10.47
C LEU A 119 4.06 -18.64 -10.00
N ASP A 120 5.00 -17.89 -9.44
CA ASP A 120 6.18 -18.40 -8.75
C ASP A 120 6.14 -17.91 -7.29
N VAL A 121 6.20 -18.84 -6.33
CA VAL A 121 6.13 -18.52 -4.90
C VAL A 121 7.22 -19.27 -4.14
N GLY A 122 8.03 -18.52 -3.40
CA GLY A 122 9.05 -19.07 -2.51
C GLY A 122 8.77 -18.72 -1.05
N ASP A 123 8.84 -19.71 -0.16
CA ASP A 123 8.87 -19.49 1.28
C ASP A 123 10.33 -19.17 1.69
N LEU A 124 10.56 -17.94 2.17
CA LEU A 124 11.89 -17.45 2.48
C LEU A 124 12.20 -17.59 3.97
N GLN A 125 13.29 -18.30 4.26
CA GLN A 125 13.85 -18.37 5.60
C GLN A 125 14.63 -17.10 5.91
N THR A 126 14.26 -16.42 7.00
CA THR A 126 14.89 -15.18 7.44
C THR A 126 15.56 -15.34 8.80
N THR A 127 16.54 -14.50 9.10
CA THR A 127 17.31 -14.55 10.36
C THR A 127 17.49 -13.14 10.95
N GLY A 128 18.16 -13.03 12.10
CA GLY A 128 18.40 -11.75 12.77
C GLY A 128 17.28 -11.38 13.74
N ASN A 129 16.91 -10.10 13.79
CA ASN A 129 15.84 -9.59 14.64
C ASN A 129 14.49 -9.69 13.92
N CYS A 130 14.02 -10.92 13.67
CA CYS A 130 12.76 -11.15 12.97
C CYS A 130 11.59 -10.50 13.73
N PRO A 131 10.69 -9.77 13.06
CA PRO A 131 9.49 -9.27 13.70
C PRO A 131 8.64 -10.45 14.24
N PRO A 132 8.02 -10.31 15.43
CA PRO A 132 7.03 -11.27 15.89
C PRO A 132 5.85 -11.32 14.90
N PRO A 133 5.06 -12.42 14.93
CA PRO A 133 3.80 -12.51 14.20
C PRO A 133 2.93 -11.28 14.38
N ARG A 134 2.46 -10.71 13.28
CA ARG A 134 1.75 -9.42 13.28
C ARG A 134 0.82 -9.23 12.10
N SER A 135 -0.13 -8.32 12.24
CA SER A 135 -1.05 -7.90 11.17
C SER A 135 -1.31 -6.40 11.21
N GLN A 136 -1.92 -5.88 10.14
CA GLN A 136 -2.35 -4.48 10.01
C GLN A 136 -1.19 -3.47 10.19
N HIS A 137 0.04 -3.93 9.99
CA HIS A 137 1.25 -3.13 9.98
C HIS A 137 1.34 -2.29 8.71
N SER A 138 2.15 -1.25 8.76
CA SER A 138 2.55 -0.52 7.56
C SER A 138 3.79 -1.17 6.96
N ALA A 139 3.84 -1.25 5.64
CA ALA A 139 5.00 -1.78 4.92
C ALA A 139 5.38 -0.88 3.75
N GLY A 140 6.67 -0.91 3.39
CA GLY A 140 7.21 -0.17 2.25
C GLY A 140 8.55 -0.72 1.81
N GLY A 141 8.89 -0.51 0.54
CA GLY A 141 10.10 -1.04 -0.07
C GLY A 141 11.00 0.05 -0.63
N THR A 142 12.30 -0.20 -0.56
CA THR A 142 13.33 0.55 -1.29
C THR A 142 13.92 -0.33 -2.40
N ALA A 143 15.08 0.04 -2.95
CA ALA A 143 15.76 -0.79 -3.94
C ALA A 143 16.23 -2.15 -3.37
N THR A 144 16.60 -2.20 -2.08
CA THR A 144 17.29 -3.35 -1.48
C THR A 144 16.73 -3.77 -0.13
N HIS A 145 15.75 -3.05 0.40
CA HIS A 145 15.20 -3.33 1.72
C HIS A 145 13.68 -3.28 1.74
N LEU A 146 13.10 -4.21 2.52
CA LEU A 146 11.71 -4.20 2.94
C LEU A 146 11.62 -3.61 4.36
N PHE A 147 10.66 -2.74 4.60
CA PHE A 147 10.39 -2.14 5.90
C PHE A 147 9.01 -2.51 6.41
N VAL A 148 8.91 -2.75 7.72
CA VAL A 148 7.67 -3.05 8.45
C VAL A 148 7.60 -2.17 9.69
N PHE A 149 6.51 -1.42 9.85
CA PHE A 149 6.29 -0.51 10.96
C PHE A 149 4.97 -0.79 11.68
N GLY A 150 5.03 -0.88 13.00
CA GLY A 150 3.86 -1.03 13.87
C GLY A 150 3.04 -2.29 13.57
N GLY A 151 1.72 -2.16 13.70
CA GLY A 151 0.78 -3.28 13.65
C GLY A 151 0.46 -3.83 15.04
N GLU A 152 -0.32 -4.89 15.06
CA GLU A 152 -0.71 -5.64 16.26
C GLU A 152 0.01 -6.99 16.29
N THR A 153 0.41 -7.41 17.49
CA THR A 153 1.11 -8.69 17.74
C THR A 153 0.30 -9.61 18.65
N ASP A 154 0.75 -10.85 18.86
CA ASP A 154 0.05 -11.85 19.69
C ASP A 154 -0.18 -11.41 21.15
N SER A 155 0.57 -10.44 21.66
CA SER A 155 0.32 -9.86 22.99
C SER A 155 -0.89 -8.90 23.02
N ALA A 156 -1.61 -8.75 21.90
CA ALA A 156 -2.64 -7.73 21.66
C ALA A 156 -2.12 -6.29 21.88
N GLU A 157 -0.80 -6.11 21.83
CA GLU A 157 -0.17 -4.80 21.91
C GLU A 157 -0.04 -4.20 20.52
N GLN A 158 -0.57 -3.00 20.36
CA GLN A 158 -0.25 -2.14 19.23
C GLN A 158 1.19 -1.67 19.39
N THR A 159 1.94 -1.68 18.29
CA THR A 159 3.37 -1.37 18.29
C THR A 159 3.69 -0.16 17.43
N ASN A 160 4.86 0.44 17.66
CA ASN A 160 5.50 1.45 16.80
C ASN A 160 6.97 1.11 16.52
N ASP A 161 7.30 -0.17 16.56
CA ASP A 161 8.63 -0.66 16.19
C ASP A 161 8.82 -0.59 14.67
N LEU A 162 10.08 -0.46 14.22
CA LEU A 162 10.46 -0.41 12.81
C LEU A 162 11.47 -1.51 12.53
N TYR A 163 11.12 -2.41 11.61
CA TYR A 163 12.02 -3.45 11.13
C TYR A 163 12.44 -3.17 9.70
N MET A 164 13.67 -3.58 9.39
CA MET A 164 14.25 -3.54 8.06
C MET A 164 14.79 -4.93 7.71
N LEU A 165 14.40 -5.46 6.56
CA LEU A 165 14.96 -6.67 5.98
C LEU A 165 15.82 -6.29 4.79
N ASP A 166 17.08 -6.74 4.80
CA ASP A 166 17.91 -6.77 3.59
C ASP A 166 17.47 -7.98 2.74
N ILE A 167 16.95 -7.75 1.54
CA ILE A 167 16.40 -8.83 0.68
C ILE A 167 17.47 -9.71 0.04
N THR A 168 18.75 -9.31 0.08
CA THR A 168 19.87 -10.10 -0.44
C THR A 168 20.34 -11.11 0.61
N THR A 169 20.44 -10.68 1.87
CA THR A 169 20.92 -11.51 2.97
C THR A 169 19.82 -12.22 3.73
N LEU A 170 18.56 -11.75 3.59
CA LEU A 170 17.39 -12.20 4.35
C LEU A 170 17.57 -12.04 5.87
N VAL A 171 18.32 -11.02 6.28
CA VAL A 171 18.56 -10.67 7.69
C VAL A 171 17.69 -9.48 8.08
N TRP A 172 16.86 -9.66 9.10
CA TRP A 172 16.09 -8.60 9.74
C TRP A 172 16.92 -7.85 10.76
N THR A 173 16.73 -6.53 10.79
CA THR A 173 17.27 -5.61 11.78
C THR A 173 16.12 -4.86 12.44
N LEU A 174 16.09 -4.85 13.77
CA LEU A 174 15.22 -3.97 14.54
C LEU A 174 15.87 -2.58 14.57
N ILE A 175 15.27 -1.62 13.88
CA ILE A 175 15.76 -0.25 13.84
C ILE A 175 15.40 0.43 15.15
N LYS A 176 16.40 1.00 15.83
CA LYS A 176 16.17 1.77 17.04
C LYS A 176 15.35 3.02 16.72
N VAL A 177 14.15 3.10 17.29
CA VAL A 177 13.26 4.25 17.19
C VAL A 177 13.47 5.13 18.42
N GLU A 178 13.88 6.38 18.22
CA GLU A 178 14.03 7.37 19.30
C GLU A 178 12.88 8.38 19.27
N SER A 179 12.56 8.95 20.43
CA SER A 179 11.53 9.98 20.54
C SER A 179 12.05 11.32 20.00
N PRO A 180 11.24 12.11 19.26
CA PRO A 180 9.83 11.87 18.95
C PRO A 180 9.62 10.81 17.87
N ALA A 181 8.55 10.02 17.98
CA ALA A 181 8.15 9.02 17.00
C ALA A 181 6.61 8.93 16.90
N PRO A 182 6.07 8.37 15.80
CA PRO A 182 4.64 8.09 15.73
C PRO A 182 4.23 7.16 16.89
N PRO A 183 3.09 7.40 17.57
CA PRO A 183 2.55 6.46 18.54
C PRO A 183 2.24 5.10 17.89
N PRO A 184 2.13 4.03 18.72
CA PRO A 184 1.66 2.74 18.27
C PRO A 184 0.38 2.83 17.45
N ARG A 185 0.34 2.10 16.34
CA ARG A 185 -0.78 2.19 15.40
C ARG A 185 -0.93 0.95 14.52
N ILE A 186 -2.17 0.75 14.08
CA ILE A 186 -2.61 -0.21 13.07
C ILE A 186 -3.22 0.53 11.88
N LEU A 187 -3.40 -0.14 10.74
CA LEU A 187 -4.19 0.36 9.60
C LEU A 187 -3.72 1.72 9.05
N ALA A 188 -2.44 2.05 9.19
CA ALA A 188 -1.86 3.31 8.69
C ALA A 188 -1.45 3.26 7.22
N GLY A 189 -1.87 2.23 6.49
CA GLY A 189 -1.58 2.06 5.07
C GLY A 189 -0.08 1.86 4.79
N PRO A 190 0.40 2.18 3.57
CA PRO A 190 1.78 1.94 3.17
C PRO A 190 2.77 2.97 3.72
N LEU A 191 4.01 2.55 3.94
CA LEU A 191 5.16 3.45 4.08
C LEU A 191 5.63 3.90 2.70
N LEU A 192 5.36 5.15 2.35
CA LEU A 192 5.65 5.68 1.00
C LEU A 192 7.01 6.35 0.94
N PHE A 193 7.99 5.71 0.29
CA PHE A 193 9.37 6.19 0.14
C PHE A 193 9.50 7.31 -0.91
N VAL A 194 9.30 8.56 -0.46
CA VAL A 194 9.44 9.77 -1.28
C VAL A 194 10.88 10.03 -1.72
N LEU A 195 11.86 9.56 -0.94
CA LEU A 195 13.29 9.45 -1.29
C LEU A 195 13.78 8.04 -0.93
N PRO A 196 14.95 7.59 -1.43
CA PRO A 196 15.48 6.26 -1.10
C PRO A 196 15.65 5.98 0.39
N HIS A 197 15.77 7.03 1.21
CA HIS A 197 15.94 6.96 2.66
C HIS A 197 14.88 7.75 3.42
N VAL A 198 13.88 8.35 2.75
CA VAL A 198 12.80 9.09 3.42
C VAL A 198 11.46 8.49 3.07
N CYS A 199 10.74 7.99 4.06
CA CYS A 199 9.37 7.53 3.90
C CYS A 199 8.37 8.43 4.63
N VAL A 200 7.11 8.36 4.18
CA VAL A 200 5.98 9.10 4.75
C VAL A 200 4.93 8.10 5.24
N LEU A 201 4.36 8.39 6.40
CA LEU A 201 3.28 7.67 7.05
C LEU A 201 2.16 8.66 7.36
N TYR A 202 0.91 8.25 7.22
CA TYR A 202 -0.26 9.08 7.53
C TYR A 202 -1.28 8.27 8.31
N GLY A 203 -1.90 8.90 9.30
CA GLY A 203 -3.07 8.38 9.98
C GLY A 203 -2.87 6.99 10.58
N GLY A 204 -3.85 6.12 10.36
CA GLY A 204 -3.98 4.85 11.04
C GLY A 204 -4.89 4.96 12.24
N ALA A 205 -4.83 3.97 13.12
CA ALA A 205 -5.70 3.90 14.27
C ALA A 205 -5.00 3.29 15.49
N HIS A 206 -5.58 3.52 16.66
CA HIS A 206 -5.24 2.84 17.90
C HIS A 206 -6.53 2.45 18.64
N PHE A 207 -6.46 1.47 19.53
CA PHE A 207 -7.61 1.04 20.33
C PHE A 207 -7.65 1.84 21.64
N VAL A 208 -8.80 2.45 21.93
CA VAL A 208 -9.06 3.17 23.19
C VAL A 208 -10.36 2.64 23.78
N GLY A 209 -10.28 1.95 24.92
CA GLY A 209 -11.47 1.41 25.58
C GLY A 209 -12.26 0.37 24.76
N GLY A 210 -11.62 -0.28 23.79
CA GLY A 210 -12.26 -1.22 22.86
C GLY A 210 -12.75 -0.59 21.55
N ASP A 211 -12.72 0.74 21.44
CA ASP A 211 -13.09 1.46 20.22
C ASP A 211 -11.86 1.82 19.38
N ILE A 212 -12.05 1.87 18.06
CA ILE A 212 -11.01 2.28 17.11
C ILE A 212 -11.00 3.81 17.01
N GLU A 213 -9.90 4.44 17.42
CA GLU A 213 -9.67 5.86 17.25
C GLU A 213 -8.72 6.14 16.08
N SER A 214 -9.21 6.86 15.06
CA SER A 214 -8.44 7.23 13.88
C SER A 214 -7.53 8.43 14.14
N LEU A 215 -6.34 8.39 13.52
CA LEU A 215 -5.31 9.42 13.59
C LEU A 215 -5.35 10.30 12.35
N ASP A 216 -4.92 11.56 12.48
CA ASP A 216 -4.83 12.57 11.42
C ASP A 216 -3.39 13.08 11.19
N ASP A 217 -2.42 12.49 11.89
CA ASP A 217 -1.05 12.93 11.87
C ASP A 217 -0.32 12.40 10.64
N VAL A 218 0.65 13.20 10.16
CA VAL A 218 1.54 12.83 9.07
C VAL A 218 2.95 12.82 9.64
N TRP A 219 3.71 11.78 9.35
CA TRP A 219 5.08 11.62 9.79
C TRP A 219 5.98 11.33 8.60
N SER A 220 7.19 11.89 8.64
CA SER A 220 8.30 11.45 7.79
C SER A 220 9.35 10.74 8.64
N CYS A 221 9.96 9.69 8.10
CA CYS A 221 11.12 9.04 8.68
C CYS A 221 12.32 9.18 7.76
N ASP A 222 13.41 9.76 8.26
CA ASP A 222 14.72 9.76 7.59
C ASP A 222 15.57 8.61 8.12
N LEU A 223 16.04 7.77 7.20
CA LEU A 223 16.83 6.55 7.43
C LEU A 223 18.23 6.65 6.81
N SER A 224 18.70 7.86 6.48
CA SER A 224 20.05 8.08 5.91
C SER A 224 21.19 7.77 6.87
N SER A 225 20.92 7.78 8.18
CA SER A 225 21.87 7.45 9.24
C SER A 225 21.18 6.70 10.38
N VAL A 226 20.80 7.42 11.44
CA VAL A 226 19.87 6.93 12.46
C VAL A 226 18.42 7.23 12.03
N CYS A 227 17.48 6.44 12.53
CA CYS A 227 16.06 6.64 12.28
C CYS A 227 15.58 7.94 12.96
N VAL A 228 15.22 8.94 12.17
CA VAL A 228 14.70 10.22 12.66
C VAL A 228 13.27 10.42 12.18
N TRP A 229 12.31 10.33 13.10
CA TRP A 229 10.91 10.63 12.84
C TRP A 229 10.64 12.12 13.06
N THR A 230 9.91 12.73 12.12
CA THR A 230 9.46 14.13 12.22
C THR A 230 7.98 14.20 11.89
N ARG A 231 7.18 14.78 12.80
CA ARG A 231 5.76 15.05 12.53
C ARG A 231 5.66 16.23 11.55
N LEU A 232 4.98 16.02 10.43
CA LEU A 232 4.76 17.03 9.41
C LEU A 232 3.52 17.87 9.76
N GLN A 233 3.68 19.19 9.85
CA GLN A 233 2.60 20.14 10.16
C GLN A 233 2.72 21.38 9.27
N VAL A 234 1.60 22.06 9.02
CA VAL A 234 1.57 23.31 8.25
C VAL A 234 1.34 24.49 9.20
N GLY A 235 2.30 25.40 9.29
CA GLY A 235 2.24 26.63 10.10
C GLY A 235 2.64 26.46 11.58
N ASP A 236 3.00 27.56 12.23
CA ASP A 236 3.45 27.61 13.64
C ASP A 236 2.27 27.56 14.65
N GLY A 237 1.40 26.52 14.56
CA GLY A 237 0.38 26.26 15.57
C GLY A 237 -1.09 26.36 15.14
N ALA A 238 -1.43 26.03 13.90
CA ALA A 238 -2.84 25.82 13.54
C ALA A 238 -3.39 24.58 14.27
N ALA A 239 -4.52 24.74 14.98
CA ALA A 239 -5.13 23.68 15.81
C ALA A 239 -5.82 22.56 15.00
N GLU A 240 -5.97 22.72 13.69
CA GLU A 240 -6.65 21.75 12.83
C GLU A 240 -5.66 21.05 11.88
N SER A 241 -5.72 19.72 11.84
CA SER A 241 -4.95 18.91 10.89
C SER A 241 -5.41 19.19 9.46
N VAL A 242 -4.45 19.25 8.52
CA VAL A 242 -4.74 19.41 7.08
C VAL A 242 -5.50 18.18 6.53
N PHE A 243 -5.22 17.01 7.08
CA PHE A 243 -5.85 15.76 6.67
C PHE A 243 -6.89 15.33 7.70
N PRO A 244 -7.98 14.65 7.28
CA PRO A 244 -8.96 14.12 8.20
C PRO A 244 -8.35 13.01 9.06
N ARG A 245 -9.00 12.69 10.19
CA ARG A 245 -8.71 11.44 10.91
C ARG A 245 -9.12 10.26 10.05
N SER A 246 -8.17 9.40 9.71
CA SER A 246 -8.44 8.29 8.80
C SER A 246 -7.52 7.09 9.00
N ASN A 247 -8.07 5.91 8.76
CA ASN A 247 -7.37 4.62 8.77
C ASN A 247 -7.78 3.75 7.57
N GLY A 248 -7.04 2.67 7.32
CA GLY A 248 -7.37 1.68 6.30
C GLY A 248 -7.28 2.24 4.87
N HIS A 249 -6.46 3.27 4.66
CA HIS A 249 -6.21 3.84 3.34
C HIS A 249 -5.10 3.07 2.62
N ALA A 250 -5.11 3.13 1.29
CA ALA A 250 -3.97 2.73 0.47
C ALA A 250 -3.24 3.95 -0.06
N GLY A 251 -2.11 3.72 -0.72
CA GLY A 251 -1.35 4.82 -1.27
C GLY A 251 -0.28 4.38 -2.25
N GLY A 252 0.23 5.37 -2.97
CA GLY A 252 1.29 5.20 -3.95
C GLY A 252 1.97 6.52 -4.25
N LEU A 253 3.07 6.43 -4.98
CA LEU A 253 3.92 7.56 -5.33
C LEU A 253 3.69 8.00 -6.77
N LEU A 254 3.67 9.31 -6.97
CA LEU A 254 3.84 9.94 -8.28
C LEU A 254 5.19 10.66 -8.31
N ARG A 255 6.09 10.21 -9.19
CA ARG A 255 7.48 10.69 -9.26
C ARG A 255 7.65 11.67 -10.41
N GLY A 256 7.91 12.94 -10.08
CA GLY A 256 8.25 13.99 -11.03
C GLY A 256 9.73 14.31 -10.99
N ASN A 257 10.16 15.16 -11.93
CA ASN A 257 11.58 15.55 -12.06
C ASN A 257 12.11 16.16 -10.75
N GLU A 258 11.45 17.20 -10.26
CA GLU A 258 11.85 17.95 -9.06
C GLU A 258 11.08 17.56 -7.79
N LYS A 259 9.96 16.83 -7.94
CA LYS A 259 9.01 16.59 -6.86
C LYS A 259 8.53 15.15 -6.84
N VAL A 260 8.27 14.61 -5.66
CA VAL A 260 7.60 13.31 -5.49
C VAL A 260 6.35 13.54 -4.67
N SER A 261 5.22 12.97 -5.07
CA SER A 261 3.97 13.07 -4.31
C SER A 261 3.60 11.71 -3.74
N ALA A 262 3.60 11.58 -2.42
CA ALA A 262 2.95 10.48 -1.73
C ALA A 262 1.45 10.77 -1.61
N LEU A 263 0.64 9.87 -2.16
CA LEU A 263 -0.82 10.00 -2.17
C LEU A 263 -1.42 8.90 -1.31
N PHE A 264 -2.25 9.29 -0.35
CA PHE A 264 -3.09 8.37 0.41
C PHE A 264 -4.54 8.51 -0.06
N LEU A 265 -5.15 7.36 -0.37
CA LEU A 265 -6.39 7.22 -1.12
C LEU A 265 -7.38 6.33 -0.35
N GLY A 266 -8.65 6.74 -0.32
CA GLY A 266 -9.69 6.04 0.42
C GLY A 266 -9.48 6.11 1.94
N GLY A 267 -9.85 5.03 2.61
CA GLY A 267 -9.82 4.90 4.06
C GLY A 267 -11.10 5.43 4.72
N LYS A 268 -11.34 4.94 5.94
CA LYS A 268 -12.47 5.35 6.76
C LYS A 268 -12.14 6.67 7.45
N ASP A 269 -13.08 7.60 7.44
CA ASP A 269 -13.08 8.81 8.26
C ASP A 269 -14.43 8.95 8.99
N ALA A 270 -14.75 10.15 9.51
CA ALA A 270 -16.01 10.41 10.20
C ALA A 270 -17.27 10.26 9.30
N ALA A 271 -17.12 10.36 7.97
CA ALA A 271 -18.18 10.10 7.00
C ALA A 271 -18.24 8.61 6.59
N GLU A 272 -17.51 7.75 7.30
CA GLU A 272 -17.33 6.33 7.03
C GLU A 272 -16.59 6.03 5.72
N GLY A 273 -15.99 7.01 5.05
CA GLY A 273 -15.24 6.81 3.81
C GLY A 273 -14.76 8.14 3.22
N CYS A 274 -13.58 8.15 2.60
CA CYS A 274 -12.94 9.38 2.18
C CYS A 274 -12.54 9.39 0.69
N ASP A 275 -13.30 10.14 -0.11
CA ASP A 275 -13.09 10.26 -1.56
C ASP A 275 -11.97 11.26 -1.93
N LYS A 276 -11.46 12.01 -0.94
CA LYS A 276 -10.40 12.99 -1.12
C LYS A 276 -9.03 12.33 -1.13
N VAL A 277 -8.13 12.89 -1.93
CA VAL A 277 -6.73 12.48 -2.02
C VAL A 277 -5.90 13.29 -1.02
N LYS A 278 -5.24 12.60 -0.09
CA LYS A 278 -4.30 13.22 0.85
C LYS A 278 -2.91 13.20 0.23
N GLN A 279 -2.44 14.35 -0.23
CA GLN A 279 -1.15 14.49 -0.92
C GLN A 279 -0.08 15.08 -0.01
N VAL A 280 1.01 14.35 0.17
CA VAL A 280 2.28 14.85 0.70
C VAL A 280 3.24 15.04 -0.47
N GLN A 281 3.39 16.28 -0.93
CA GLN A 281 4.31 16.62 -2.01
C GLN A 281 5.68 16.97 -1.43
N TRP A 282 6.70 16.20 -1.78
CA TRP A 282 8.08 16.34 -1.36
C TRP A 282 8.95 16.99 -2.45
N CYS A 283 9.78 17.96 -2.09
CA CYS A 283 10.72 18.60 -3.01
C CYS A 283 12.10 17.94 -2.94
N LYS A 284 12.72 17.62 -4.08
CA LYS A 284 14.05 17.00 -4.12
C LYS A 284 15.20 17.98 -3.84
N SER A 285 15.00 19.29 -4.04
CA SER A 285 16.10 20.30 -4.10
C SER A 285 16.00 21.50 -3.12
N GLY A 286 15.11 21.50 -2.12
CA GLY A 286 15.26 22.31 -0.89
C GLY A 286 14.26 23.44 -0.58
N LYS A 287 14.52 24.11 0.56
CA LYS A 287 13.91 25.27 1.28
C LYS A 287 12.45 25.18 1.78
N SER A 288 11.62 24.31 1.23
CA SER A 288 10.38 23.85 1.89
C SER A 288 10.20 22.39 1.53
N LEU A 289 10.63 21.50 2.43
CA LEU A 289 10.81 20.08 2.13
C LEU A 289 9.52 19.40 1.65
N PHE A 290 8.36 19.88 2.12
CA PHE A 290 7.08 19.28 1.79
C PHE A 290 5.91 20.29 1.72
N GLN A 291 4.80 19.85 1.13
CA GLN A 291 3.49 20.48 1.21
C GLN A 291 2.42 19.41 1.47
N LEU A 292 1.47 19.71 2.36
CA LEU A 292 0.29 18.88 2.59
C LEU A 292 -0.90 19.48 1.84
N ARG A 293 -1.60 18.67 1.05
CA ARG A 293 -2.77 19.12 0.27
C ARG A 293 -3.87 18.08 0.30
N LEU A 294 -5.09 18.50 0.62
CA LEU A 294 -6.28 17.69 0.48
C LEU A 294 -6.93 18.03 -0.87
N LEU A 295 -6.95 17.07 -1.79
CA LEU A 295 -7.37 17.30 -3.17
C LEU A 295 -8.67 16.55 -3.49
N GLU A 296 -9.49 17.15 -4.35
CA GLU A 296 -10.68 16.56 -4.93
C GLU A 296 -10.42 16.31 -6.42
N PRO A 297 -10.16 15.06 -6.85
CA PRO A 297 -9.92 14.76 -8.25
C PRO A 297 -11.20 14.95 -9.09
N THR A 298 -11.02 15.36 -10.34
CA THR A 298 -12.14 15.43 -11.30
C THR A 298 -12.57 14.02 -11.71
N LEU A 299 -13.86 13.85 -11.98
CA LEU A 299 -14.42 12.57 -12.44
C LEU A 299 -14.70 12.62 -13.94
N ARG A 300 -14.25 11.62 -14.70
CA ARG A 300 -14.70 11.43 -16.10
C ARG A 300 -16.10 10.84 -16.24
N CYS A 301 -16.65 10.32 -15.15
CA CYS A 301 -17.93 9.65 -15.09
C CYS A 301 -18.79 10.23 -13.97
N ASN A 302 -20.08 9.90 -13.97
CA ASN A 302 -21.04 10.44 -13.00
C ASN A 302 -20.83 9.94 -11.56
N LYS A 303 -20.09 8.84 -11.37
CA LYS A 303 -19.76 8.26 -10.06
C LYS A 303 -18.24 8.09 -9.94
N GLY A 304 -17.67 8.55 -8.85
CA GLY A 304 -16.26 8.33 -8.51
C GLY A 304 -16.07 7.15 -7.57
N PRO A 305 -14.81 6.79 -7.27
CA PRO A 305 -14.51 5.82 -6.23
C PRO A 305 -15.02 6.33 -4.87
N HIS A 306 -15.88 5.55 -4.22
CA HIS A 306 -16.33 5.79 -2.84
C HIS A 306 -15.99 4.58 -1.98
N TRP A 307 -14.76 4.47 -1.50
CA TRP A 307 -14.27 3.26 -0.82
C TRP A 307 -13.97 3.55 0.66
N ARG A 308 -14.53 2.71 1.53
CA ARG A 308 -14.43 2.84 2.98
C ARG A 308 -13.18 2.18 3.52
N TYR A 309 -13.04 0.87 3.31
CA TYR A 309 -11.97 0.09 3.92
C TYR A 309 -11.10 -0.59 2.88
N THR A 310 -9.80 -0.49 3.13
CA THR A 310 -8.76 -1.32 2.51
C THR A 310 -8.88 -1.46 0.99
N PRO A 311 -9.06 -0.34 0.24
CA PRO A 311 -8.76 -0.39 -1.18
C PRO A 311 -7.27 -0.69 -1.33
N VAL A 312 -6.84 -1.11 -2.52
CA VAL A 312 -5.42 -1.22 -2.84
C VAL A 312 -5.06 -0.22 -3.94
N VAL A 313 -3.86 0.34 -3.83
CA VAL A 313 -3.27 1.21 -4.84
C VAL A 313 -2.03 0.53 -5.37
N VAL A 314 -1.95 0.44 -6.70
CA VAL A 314 -0.79 -0.10 -7.40
C VAL A 314 -0.14 1.01 -8.22
N GLU A 315 1.16 1.19 -8.01
CA GLU A 315 1.98 2.11 -8.82
C GLU A 315 2.27 1.48 -10.18
N THR A 316 1.93 2.20 -11.26
CA THR A 316 2.25 1.83 -12.64
C THR A 316 2.95 2.98 -13.36
N ARG A 317 3.60 2.72 -14.50
CA ARG A 317 4.27 3.76 -15.29
C ARG A 317 3.32 4.85 -15.79
N GLN A 318 2.03 4.54 -15.91
CA GLN A 318 1.06 5.49 -16.42
C GLN A 318 0.45 6.38 -15.31
N GLY A 319 0.74 6.12 -14.01
CA GLY A 319 -0.07 6.61 -12.86
C GLY A 319 -0.47 5.52 -11.85
N LEU A 320 -1.49 5.81 -11.01
CA LEU A 320 -1.90 4.92 -9.91
C LEU A 320 -3.20 4.18 -10.25
N LEU A 321 -3.23 2.87 -10.05
CA LEU A 321 -4.42 2.04 -10.19
C LEU A 321 -5.00 1.74 -8.80
N LEU A 322 -6.18 2.28 -8.52
CA LEU A 322 -6.96 2.01 -7.31
C LEU A 322 -7.93 0.85 -7.58
N MET A 323 -7.96 -0.17 -6.71
CA MET A 323 -8.77 -1.36 -6.91
C MET A 323 -9.44 -1.83 -5.61
N GLY A 324 -10.66 -2.35 -5.77
CA GLY A 324 -11.46 -2.96 -4.70
C GLY A 324 -11.63 -2.09 -3.45
N GLY A 325 -11.88 -2.76 -2.33
CA GLY A 325 -12.19 -2.16 -1.03
C GLY A 325 -13.67 -2.30 -0.67
N GLN A 326 -13.99 -2.11 0.61
CA GLN A 326 -15.36 -2.17 1.08
C GLN A 326 -16.12 -0.89 0.72
N CYS A 327 -17.29 -1.01 0.08
CA CYS A 327 -18.22 0.10 -0.12
C CYS A 327 -19.52 -0.12 0.65
N ARG A 328 -20.22 0.95 1.02
CA ARG A 328 -21.59 0.92 1.59
C ARG A 328 -22.66 0.81 0.50
N HIS A 329 -22.28 1.10 -0.75
CA HIS A 329 -23.14 1.14 -1.91
C HIS A 329 -22.58 0.20 -2.98
N PRO A 330 -23.42 -0.40 -3.84
CA PRO A 330 -22.93 -1.15 -4.99
C PRO A 330 -22.03 -0.27 -5.85
N GLN A 331 -20.80 -0.73 -6.09
CA GLN A 331 -19.88 -0.12 -7.05
C GLN A 331 -20.01 -0.90 -8.35
N ASP A 332 -20.34 -0.20 -9.43
CA ASP A 332 -20.44 -0.77 -10.78
C ASP A 332 -19.04 -0.99 -11.41
N VAL A 333 -17.99 -0.40 -10.81
CA VAL A 333 -16.62 -0.39 -11.32
C VAL A 333 -15.67 -0.87 -10.22
N ALA A 334 -14.92 -1.94 -10.49
CA ALA A 334 -14.01 -2.56 -9.54
C ALA A 334 -12.65 -1.85 -9.41
N ALA A 335 -12.27 -1.02 -10.41
CA ALA A 335 -10.98 -0.35 -10.46
C ALA A 335 -11.04 1.03 -11.12
N PHE A 336 -10.27 1.98 -10.58
CA PHE A 336 -10.14 3.33 -11.09
C PHE A 336 -8.68 3.71 -11.28
N TYR A 337 -8.42 4.37 -12.39
CA TYR A 337 -7.13 4.91 -12.73
C TYR A 337 -7.03 6.37 -12.29
N LEU A 338 -6.06 6.71 -11.45
CA LEU A 338 -5.73 8.09 -11.10
C LEU A 338 -4.64 8.61 -12.02
N LYS A 339 -5.00 9.51 -12.93
CA LYS A 339 -4.06 10.18 -13.82
C LYS A 339 -3.80 11.61 -13.37
N CYS A 340 -2.54 12.04 -13.44
CA CYS A 340 -2.23 13.47 -13.45
C CYS A 340 -2.49 14.05 -14.84
N VAL A 341 -3.42 15.01 -14.92
CA VAL A 341 -3.71 15.73 -16.17
C VAL A 341 -2.49 16.57 -16.54
N ALA A 342 -2.10 16.56 -17.82
CA ALA A 342 -0.85 17.12 -18.34
C ALA A 342 -0.63 18.59 -17.94
N GLY A 343 0.63 18.94 -17.65
CA GLY A 343 1.06 20.22 -17.07
C GLY A 343 1.91 20.08 -15.79
N VAL A 344 2.11 18.85 -15.32
CA VAL A 344 3.02 18.51 -14.22
C VAL A 344 3.87 17.33 -14.69
N ASP A 345 5.17 17.56 -14.89
CA ASP A 345 6.11 16.55 -15.39
C ASP A 345 6.25 15.41 -14.37
N TYR A 346 5.61 14.28 -14.65
CA TYR A 346 5.84 12.99 -14.01
C TYR A 346 6.37 12.04 -15.09
N LEU A 347 7.58 11.49 -14.89
CA LEU A 347 8.25 10.57 -15.81
C LEU A 347 7.94 9.12 -15.44
#